data_AF-A0A9E5MQV3-F1
#
_entry.id   AF-A0A9E5MQV3-F1
#
_cell.length_a   1.000
_cell.length_b   1.000
_cell.length_c   1.000
_cell.angle_alpha   90.00
_cell.angle_beta   90.00
_cell.angle_gamma   90.00
#
_symmetry.space_group_name_H-M   'P 1'
#
loop_
_entity.id
_entity.type
_entity.pdbx_description
1 polymer ?
#
loop_
_entity_poly.entity_id
_entity_poly.type
_entity_poly.pdbx_seq_one_letter_code
_entity_poly.pdbx_strand_id
1 'polypeptide(L)'
;MKKIAYLLLVAGFLYGAYVAALDEKIVDWNLFAIAGLAAIAGVVIAKRADSAAARSGTVLEMNRNELNESIANIVRDLGEVTDGDPPTRERLREWIDSTLRHDLRRFAEARESMVHLYGMQTYADIMSEFAAGERYVNRVWSAAADDYDDEARRYLDRANEQFRHAQSQLKEAASQYL
;
A
#
# COMPACT_ATOMS: atom_id res chain seq x y z
N MET A 1 6.62 24.50 0.19
CA MET A 1 5.28 24.85 0.70
C MET A 1 4.95 24.29 2.09
N LYS A 2 5.43 23.10 2.49
CA LYS A 2 5.12 22.53 3.82
C LYS A 2 5.49 23.43 5.02
N LYS A 3 6.67 24.10 4.97
CA LYS A 3 7.08 25.05 6.03
C LYS A 3 6.09 26.21 6.20
N ILE A 4 5.56 26.74 5.09
CA ILE A 4 4.55 27.81 5.09
C ILE A 4 3.23 27.28 5.66
N ALA A 5 2.82 26.07 5.28
CA ALA A 5 1.61 25.42 5.80
C ALA A 5 1.67 25.22 7.33
N TYR A 6 2.79 24.72 7.85
CA TYR A 6 2.98 24.55 9.29
C TYR A 6 3.06 25.88 10.03
N LEU A 7 3.72 26.89 9.46
CA LEU A 7 3.73 28.24 10.03
C LEU A 7 2.31 28.81 10.16
N LEU A 8 1.48 28.63 9.13
CA LEU A 8 0.10 29.13 9.10
C LEU A 8 -0.79 28.37 10.09
N LEU A 9 -0.59 27.06 10.21
CA LEU A 9 -1.24 26.22 11.21
C LEU A 9 -0.88 26.63 12.64
N VAL A 10 0.41 26.76 12.94
CA VAL A 10 0.91 27.17 14.27
C VAL A 10 0.43 28.59 14.60
N ALA A 11 0.54 29.53 13.66
CA ALA A 11 0.08 30.90 13.86
C ALA A 11 -1.43 30.98 14.13
N GLY A 12 -2.26 30.25 13.37
CA GLY A 12 -3.70 30.19 13.59
C GLY A 12 -4.06 29.60 14.96
N PHE A 13 -3.36 28.54 15.37
CA PHE A 13 -3.59 27.89 16.67
C PHE A 13 -3.18 28.78 17.85
N LEU A 14 -1.99 29.40 17.77
CA LEU A 14 -1.49 30.32 18.79
C LEU A 14 -2.36 31.57 18.89
N TYR A 15 -2.77 32.14 17.76
CA TYR A 15 -3.65 33.30 17.74
C TYR A 15 -5.05 32.97 18.27
N GLY A 16 -5.61 31.82 17.90
CA GLY A 16 -6.89 31.36 18.44
C GLY A 16 -6.85 31.14 19.95
N ALA A 17 -5.78 30.52 20.45
CA ALA A 17 -5.56 30.35 21.88
C ALA A 17 -5.39 31.68 22.61
N TYR A 18 -4.66 32.63 22.02
CA TYR A 18 -4.51 33.99 22.56
C TYR A 18 -5.85 34.72 22.63
N VAL A 19 -6.64 34.69 21.56
CA VAL A 19 -7.97 35.33 21.52
C VAL A 19 -8.92 34.71 22.55
N ALA A 20 -8.89 33.39 22.71
CA ALA A 20 -9.70 32.70 23.71
C ALA A 20 -9.24 32.99 25.16
N ALA A 21 -7.96 33.32 25.37
CA ALA A 21 -7.41 33.63 26.68
C ALA A 21 -7.57 35.12 27.08
N LEU A 22 -7.96 36.00 26.16
CA LEU A 22 -8.12 37.44 26.43
C LEU A 22 -9.26 37.74 27.42
N ASP A 23 -10.33 36.95 27.40
CA ASP A 23 -11.48 37.12 28.29
C ASP A 23 -12.09 35.75 28.64
N GLU A 24 -12.22 35.49 29.94
CA GLU A 24 -12.70 34.21 30.48
C GLU A 24 -14.19 33.94 30.17
N LYS A 25 -14.97 34.98 29.89
CA LYS A 25 -16.43 34.91 29.77
C LYS A 25 -16.94 35.14 28.35
N ILE A 26 -16.25 35.94 27.54
CA ILE A 26 -16.71 36.30 26.19
C ILE A 26 -15.56 36.21 25.18
N VAL A 27 -15.65 35.24 24.27
CA VAL A 27 -14.71 35.12 23.14
C VAL A 27 -15.13 36.06 22.00
N ASP A 28 -14.19 36.82 21.45
CA ASP A 28 -14.41 37.52 20.19
C ASP A 28 -14.44 36.51 19.03
N TRP A 29 -15.65 36.12 18.66
CA TRP A 29 -15.91 35.13 17.62
C TRP A 29 -15.38 35.52 16.24
N ASN A 30 -15.25 36.81 15.93
CA ASN A 30 -14.73 37.24 14.63
C ASN A 30 -13.22 36.98 14.54
N LEU A 31 -12.47 37.37 15.57
CA LEU A 31 -11.03 37.11 15.65
C LEU A 31 -10.74 35.61 15.77
N PHE A 32 -11.55 34.89 16.56
CA PHE A 32 -11.42 33.46 16.70
C PHE A 32 -11.70 32.71 15.38
N ALA A 33 -12.71 33.15 14.61
CA ALA A 33 -13.02 32.58 13.30
C ALA A 33 -11.87 32.79 12.29
N ILE A 34 -11.22 33.96 12.29
CA ILE A 34 -10.04 34.21 11.43
C ILE A 34 -8.90 33.25 11.81
N ALA A 35 -8.63 33.06 13.11
CA ALA A 35 -7.63 32.12 13.60
C ALA A 35 -7.95 30.67 13.16
N GLY A 36 -9.23 30.27 13.29
CA GLY A 36 -9.71 28.96 12.86
C GLY A 36 -9.54 28.73 11.36
N LEU A 37 -9.93 29.71 10.53
CA LEU A 37 -9.77 29.64 9.07
C LEU A 37 -8.30 29.55 8.67
N ALA A 38 -7.41 30.30 9.33
CA ALA A 38 -5.97 30.18 9.11
C ALA A 38 -5.48 28.77 9.46
N ALA A 39 -5.83 28.23 10.62
CA ALA A 39 -5.43 26.89 11.01
C ALA A 39 -5.92 25.81 10.01
N ILE A 40 -7.18 25.88 9.59
CA ILE A 40 -7.77 24.98 8.59
C ILE A 40 -7.04 25.10 7.24
N ALA A 41 -6.78 26.32 6.77
CA ALA A 41 -6.04 26.55 5.53
C ALA A 41 -4.63 25.93 5.60
N GLY A 42 -3.94 26.07 6.74
CA GLY A 42 -2.66 25.44 7.01
C GLY A 42 -2.71 23.91 6.85
N VAL A 43 -3.70 23.24 7.47
CA VAL A 43 -3.91 21.79 7.34
C VAL A 43 -4.17 21.39 5.88
N VAL A 44 -5.04 22.10 5.19
CA VAL A 44 -5.40 21.79 3.79
C VAL A 44 -4.20 21.90 2.87
N ILE A 45 -3.38 22.95 3.01
CA ILE A 45 -2.17 23.14 2.21
C ILE A 45 -1.12 22.06 2.53
N ALA A 46 -0.95 21.70 3.80
CA ALA A 46 -0.04 20.62 4.20
C ALA A 46 -0.44 19.28 3.55
N LYS A 47 -1.72 18.89 3.69
CA LYS A 47 -2.26 17.67 3.08
C LYS A 47 -2.13 17.66 1.55
N ARG A 48 -2.38 18.79 0.90
CA ARG A 48 -2.20 18.91 -0.56
C ARG A 48 -0.74 18.76 -0.97
N ALA A 49 0.20 19.31 -0.20
CA ALA A 49 1.62 19.17 -0.47
C ALA A 49 2.12 17.73 -0.27
N ASP A 50 1.60 17.01 0.73
CA ASP A 50 1.89 15.58 0.92
C ASP A 50 1.35 14.74 -0.24
N SER A 51 0.09 14.97 -0.62
CA SER A 51 -0.54 14.28 -1.75
C SER A 51 0.19 14.56 -3.07
N ALA A 52 0.65 15.79 -3.29
CA ALA A 52 1.45 16.14 -4.47
C ALA A 52 2.82 15.45 -4.50
N ALA A 53 3.47 15.29 -3.34
CA ALA A 53 4.75 14.58 -3.24
C ALA A 53 4.59 13.07 -3.49
N ALA A 54 3.53 12.46 -2.94
CA ALA A 54 3.20 11.05 -3.18
C ALA A 54 2.86 10.75 -4.66
N ARG A 55 2.43 11.78 -5.40
CA ARG A 55 2.13 11.72 -6.85
C ARG A 55 3.27 12.23 -7.73
N SER A 56 4.44 12.53 -7.17
CA SER A 56 5.56 12.98 -7.99
C SER A 56 5.99 11.88 -8.96
N GLY A 57 6.36 12.26 -10.19
CA GLY A 57 6.71 11.30 -11.24
C GLY A 57 7.77 10.28 -10.79
N THR A 58 8.77 10.72 -10.02
CA THR A 58 9.80 9.86 -9.44
C THR A 58 9.25 8.84 -8.44
N VAL A 59 8.31 9.23 -7.57
CA VAL A 59 7.68 8.28 -6.62
C VAL A 59 6.78 7.30 -7.34
N LEU A 60 6.04 7.76 -8.35
CA LEU A 60 5.20 6.90 -9.18
C LEU A 60 6.02 5.90 -10.00
N GLU A 61 7.16 6.33 -10.55
CA GLU A 61 8.08 5.46 -11.30
C GLU A 61 8.75 4.44 -10.37
N MET A 62 9.22 4.86 -9.20
CA MET A 62 9.76 3.96 -8.18
C MET A 62 8.71 2.92 -7.77
N ASN A 63 7.49 3.35 -7.43
CA ASN A 63 6.42 2.43 -7.03
C ASN A 63 6.00 1.50 -8.19
N ARG A 64 6.00 1.98 -9.44
CA ARG A 64 5.78 1.14 -10.62
C ARG A 64 6.84 0.04 -10.72
N ASN A 65 8.11 0.38 -10.51
CA ASN A 65 9.19 -0.60 -10.53
C ASN A 65 9.04 -1.61 -9.39
N GLU A 66 8.74 -1.14 -8.18
CA GLU A 66 8.46 -1.99 -7.02
C GLU A 66 7.32 -2.99 -7.30
N LEU A 67 6.20 -2.54 -7.88
CA LEU A 67 5.07 -3.41 -8.23
C LEU A 67 5.48 -4.50 -9.23
N ASN A 68 6.20 -4.13 -10.28
CA ASN A 68 6.62 -5.07 -11.32
C ASN A 68 7.67 -6.07 -10.83
N GLU A 69 8.65 -5.61 -10.05
CA GLU A 69 9.73 -6.46 -9.54
C GLU A 69 9.20 -7.42 -8.48
N SER A 70 8.45 -6.92 -7.49
CA SER A 70 7.94 -7.75 -6.39
C SER A 70 7.01 -8.85 -6.89
N ILE A 71 6.06 -8.55 -7.79
CA ILE A 71 5.17 -9.59 -8.35
C ILE A 71 5.92 -10.56 -9.28
N ALA A 72 6.98 -10.11 -9.96
CA ALA A 72 7.84 -11.00 -10.75
C ALA A 72 8.62 -11.97 -9.86
N ASN A 73 9.17 -11.49 -8.75
CA ASN A 73 9.84 -12.34 -7.77
C ASN A 73 8.86 -13.36 -7.17
N ILE A 74 7.68 -12.93 -6.72
CA ILE A 74 6.63 -13.82 -6.20
C ILE A 74 6.30 -14.95 -7.18
N VAL A 75 6.02 -14.61 -8.44
CA VAL A 75 5.67 -15.60 -9.48
C VAL A 75 6.84 -16.54 -9.78
N ARG A 76 8.07 -16.01 -9.85
CA ARG A 76 9.27 -16.81 -10.09
C ARG A 76 9.52 -17.78 -8.94
N ASP A 77 9.55 -17.28 -7.70
CA ASP A 77 9.84 -18.07 -6.51
C ASP A 77 8.76 -19.14 -6.27
N LEU A 78 7.48 -18.80 -6.45
CA LEU A 78 6.41 -19.80 -6.37
C LEU A 78 6.50 -20.83 -7.49
N GLY A 79 6.81 -20.41 -8.73
CA GLY A 79 7.00 -21.31 -9.86
C GLY A 79 8.12 -22.33 -9.62
N GLU A 80 9.27 -21.87 -9.11
CA GLU A 80 10.41 -22.74 -8.77
C GLU A 80 10.04 -23.80 -7.73
N VAL A 81 9.17 -23.46 -6.76
CA VAL A 81 8.72 -24.41 -5.73
C VAL A 81 7.61 -25.34 -6.22
N THR A 82 6.70 -24.88 -7.09
CA THR A 82 5.61 -25.72 -7.63
C THR A 82 6.08 -26.68 -8.72
N ASP A 83 7.07 -26.28 -9.54
CA ASP A 83 7.57 -27.12 -10.64
C ASP A 83 8.56 -28.20 -10.17
N GLY A 84 9.08 -28.08 -8.95
CA GLY A 84 10.00 -29.03 -8.32
C GLY A 84 9.32 -30.01 -7.36
N ASP A 85 10.12 -30.82 -6.67
CA ASP A 85 9.62 -31.61 -5.53
C ASP A 85 9.50 -30.66 -4.32
N PRO A 86 8.29 -30.40 -3.79
CA PRO A 86 8.10 -29.36 -2.81
C PRO A 86 8.90 -29.68 -1.54
N PRO A 87 9.53 -28.67 -0.91
CA PRO A 87 10.32 -28.86 0.29
C PRO A 87 9.48 -29.48 1.40
N THR A 88 10.15 -30.16 2.35
CA THR A 88 9.49 -30.67 3.56
C THR A 88 8.72 -29.54 4.27
N ARG A 89 7.63 -29.90 4.95
CA ARG A 89 6.70 -28.95 5.59
C ARG A 89 7.36 -27.88 6.47
N GLU A 90 8.40 -28.22 7.25
CA GLU A 90 9.16 -27.25 8.05
C GLU A 90 9.86 -26.22 7.15
N ARG A 91 10.49 -26.71 6.08
CA ARG A 91 11.25 -25.91 5.14
C ARG A 91 10.34 -25.08 4.22
N LEU A 92 9.11 -25.53 3.96
CA LEU A 92 8.09 -24.76 3.24
C LEU A 92 7.66 -23.51 4.02
N ARG A 93 7.41 -23.63 5.33
CA ARG A 93 7.06 -22.46 6.17
C ARG A 93 8.21 -21.47 6.27
N GLU A 94 9.41 -21.96 6.53
CA GLU A 94 10.62 -21.14 6.58
C GLU A 94 10.87 -20.42 5.25
N TRP A 95 10.63 -21.10 4.12
CA TRP A 95 10.72 -20.50 2.79
C TRP A 95 9.66 -19.41 2.57
N ILE A 96 8.39 -19.64 2.94
CA ILE A 96 7.34 -18.60 2.85
C ILE A 96 7.75 -17.35 3.65
N ASP A 97 8.25 -17.55 4.87
CA ASP A 97 8.58 -16.45 5.78
C ASP A 97 9.84 -15.69 5.37
N SER A 98 10.85 -16.38 4.81
CA SER A 98 12.14 -15.78 4.45
C SER A 98 12.21 -15.27 3.01
N THR A 99 11.50 -15.89 2.07
CA THR A 99 11.52 -15.55 0.65
C THR A 99 10.27 -14.75 0.26
N LEU A 100 9.10 -15.35 0.41
CA LEU A 100 7.87 -14.81 -0.18
C LEU A 100 7.33 -13.57 0.54
N ARG A 101 7.42 -13.56 1.88
CA ARG A 101 6.84 -12.50 2.73
C ARG A 101 7.39 -11.11 2.42
N HIS A 102 8.66 -11.00 2.02
CA HIS A 102 9.30 -9.74 1.70
C HIS A 102 8.66 -9.09 0.46
N ASP A 103 8.56 -9.82 -0.65
CA ASP A 103 8.02 -9.26 -1.89
C ASP A 103 6.49 -9.06 -1.83
N LEU A 104 5.75 -9.90 -1.10
CA LEU A 104 4.32 -9.66 -0.82
C LEU A 104 4.12 -8.29 -0.16
N ARG A 105 4.96 -7.97 0.82
CA ARG A 105 4.92 -6.69 1.52
C ARG A 105 5.29 -5.53 0.60
N ARG A 106 6.36 -5.65 -0.19
CA ARG A 106 6.77 -4.61 -1.15
C ARG A 106 5.66 -4.28 -2.14
N PHE A 107 5.02 -5.30 -2.71
CA PHE A 107 3.89 -5.12 -3.61
C PHE A 107 2.73 -4.40 -2.90
N ALA A 108 2.38 -4.89 -1.71
CA ALA A 108 1.29 -4.32 -0.92
C ALA A 108 1.54 -2.86 -0.53
N GLU A 109 2.78 -2.46 -0.24
CA GLU A 109 3.14 -1.07 0.08
C GLU A 109 3.04 -0.14 -1.15
N ALA A 110 3.41 -0.63 -2.33
CA ALA A 110 3.35 0.17 -3.57
C ALA A 110 1.95 0.24 -4.21
N ARG A 111 1.01 -0.62 -3.80
CA ARG A 111 -0.30 -0.82 -4.46
C ARG A 111 -1.15 0.44 -4.65
N GLU A 112 -1.08 1.39 -3.74
CA GLU A 112 -1.90 2.61 -3.81
C GLU A 112 -1.57 3.43 -5.06
N SER A 113 -0.33 3.36 -5.54
CA SER A 113 0.10 4.01 -6.77
C SER A 113 -0.65 3.51 -8.01
N MET A 114 -1.15 2.27 -8.01
CA MET A 114 -1.91 1.71 -9.14
C MET A 114 -3.21 2.48 -9.39
N VAL A 115 -3.88 2.98 -8.36
CA VAL A 115 -5.10 3.80 -8.52
C VAL A 115 -4.78 5.07 -9.32
N HIS A 116 -3.58 5.63 -9.11
CA HIS A 116 -3.11 6.81 -9.81
C HIS A 116 -2.57 6.50 -11.22
N LEU A 117 -1.92 5.36 -11.40
CA LEU A 117 -1.31 4.95 -12.67
C LEU A 117 -2.33 4.38 -13.66
N TYR A 118 -3.28 3.57 -13.17
CA TYR A 118 -4.14 2.70 -13.99
C TYR A 118 -5.64 2.84 -13.69
N GLY A 119 -6.01 3.63 -12.67
CA GLY A 119 -7.40 3.84 -12.27
C GLY A 119 -7.92 2.81 -11.26
N MET A 120 -9.09 3.11 -10.70
CA MET A 120 -9.69 2.34 -9.59
C MET A 120 -10.17 0.95 -10.00
N GLN A 121 -10.74 0.80 -11.20
CA GLN A 121 -11.23 -0.49 -11.69
C GLN A 121 -10.07 -1.47 -11.89
N THR A 122 -9.05 -1.06 -12.63
CA THR A 122 -7.84 -1.86 -12.86
C THR A 122 -7.15 -2.25 -11.56
N TYR A 123 -7.08 -1.31 -10.60
CA TYR A 123 -6.61 -1.62 -9.25
C TYR A 123 -7.44 -2.72 -8.58
N ALA A 124 -8.77 -2.62 -8.64
CA ALA A 124 -9.66 -3.61 -8.01
C ALA A 124 -9.52 -4.99 -8.65
N ASP A 125 -9.37 -5.06 -9.97
CA ASP A 125 -9.19 -6.31 -10.71
C ASP A 125 -7.88 -7.00 -10.30
N ILE A 126 -6.74 -6.27 -10.36
CA ILE A 126 -5.42 -6.77 -9.97
C ILE A 126 -5.39 -7.19 -8.50
N MET A 127 -5.93 -6.36 -7.61
CA MET A 127 -5.90 -6.65 -6.18
C MET A 127 -6.81 -7.81 -5.79
N SER A 128 -7.86 -8.11 -6.56
CA SER A 128 -8.73 -9.25 -6.29
C SER A 128 -7.97 -10.57 -6.43
N GLU A 129 -7.22 -10.72 -7.53
CA GLU A 129 -6.34 -11.88 -7.77
C GLU A 129 -5.18 -11.90 -6.76
N PHE A 130 -4.49 -10.78 -6.54
CA PHE A 130 -3.37 -10.70 -5.59
C PHE A 130 -3.79 -11.10 -4.16
N ALA A 131 -4.91 -10.55 -3.67
CA ALA A 131 -5.41 -10.86 -2.33
C ALA A 131 -5.91 -12.31 -2.21
N ALA A 132 -6.38 -12.91 -3.30
CA ALA A 132 -6.70 -14.34 -3.32
C ALA A 132 -5.43 -15.20 -3.23
N GLY A 133 -4.37 -14.84 -3.96
CA GLY A 133 -3.05 -15.45 -3.84
C GLY A 133 -2.50 -15.40 -2.41
N GLU A 134 -2.55 -14.23 -1.77
CA GLU A 134 -2.13 -14.08 -0.36
C GLU A 134 -2.93 -14.97 0.60
N ARG A 135 -4.25 -15.07 0.42
CA ARG A 135 -5.09 -15.97 1.23
C ARG A 135 -4.68 -17.42 1.05
N TYR A 136 -4.34 -17.84 -0.16
CA TYR A 136 -3.86 -19.20 -0.43
C TYR A 136 -2.49 -19.44 0.19
N VAL A 137 -1.54 -18.51 0.10
CA VAL A 137 -0.24 -18.60 0.81
C VAL A 137 -0.45 -18.78 2.31
N ASN A 138 -1.36 -18.02 2.92
CA ASN A 138 -1.68 -18.18 4.34
C ASN A 138 -2.27 -19.56 4.63
N ARG A 139 -3.10 -20.11 3.72
CA ARG A 139 -3.63 -21.47 3.86
C ARG A 139 -2.53 -22.53 3.73
N VAL A 140 -1.57 -22.35 2.82
CA VAL A 140 -0.38 -23.22 2.69
C VAL A 140 0.39 -23.22 4.00
N TRP A 141 0.65 -22.05 4.57
CA TRP A 141 1.40 -21.92 5.82
C TRP A 141 0.70 -22.65 6.97
N SER A 142 -0.63 -22.48 7.13
CA SER A 142 -1.42 -23.19 8.13
C SER A 142 -1.45 -24.70 7.89
N ALA A 143 -1.70 -25.14 6.66
CA ALA A 143 -1.76 -26.57 6.32
C ALA A 143 -0.41 -27.28 6.57
N ALA A 144 0.71 -26.61 6.25
CA ALA A 144 2.05 -27.12 6.54
C ALA A 144 2.38 -27.15 8.04
N ALA A 145 1.72 -26.32 8.85
CA ALA A 145 1.86 -26.36 10.30
C ALA A 145 1.09 -27.54 10.93
N ASP A 146 -0.02 -27.93 10.31
CA ASP A 146 -0.97 -28.92 10.81
C ASP A 146 -0.82 -30.31 10.16
N ASP A 147 0.29 -30.57 9.45
CA ASP A 147 0.61 -31.86 8.79
C ASP A 147 -0.33 -32.24 7.62
N TYR A 148 -0.92 -31.24 6.94
CA TYR A 148 -1.76 -31.44 5.74
C TYR A 148 -1.00 -31.14 4.44
N ASP A 149 -0.01 -31.98 4.11
CA ASP A 149 0.90 -31.77 2.96
C ASP A 149 0.17 -31.68 1.61
N ASP A 150 -0.82 -32.53 1.36
CA ASP A 150 -1.59 -32.51 0.10
C ASP A 150 -2.42 -31.22 -0.04
N GLU A 151 -2.92 -30.70 1.08
CA GLU A 151 -3.64 -29.43 1.10
C GLU A 151 -2.67 -28.27 0.85
N ALA A 152 -1.52 -28.27 1.51
CA ALA A 152 -0.47 -27.28 1.32
C ALA A 152 -0.03 -27.21 -0.15
N ARG A 153 0.22 -28.36 -0.79
CA ARG A 153 0.57 -28.44 -2.23
C ARG A 153 -0.53 -27.86 -3.11
N ARG A 154 -1.78 -28.28 -2.91
CA ARG A 154 -2.92 -27.80 -3.71
C ARG A 154 -3.09 -26.27 -3.62
N TYR A 155 -2.95 -25.70 -2.43
CA TYR A 155 -3.08 -24.26 -2.26
C TYR A 155 -1.84 -23.49 -2.74
N LEU A 156 -0.67 -24.12 -2.76
CA LEU A 156 0.53 -23.53 -3.34
C LEU A 156 0.37 -23.33 -4.86
N ASP A 157 -0.15 -24.34 -5.56
CA ASP A 157 -0.45 -24.24 -7.00
C ASP A 157 -1.48 -23.14 -7.28
N ARG A 158 -2.55 -23.09 -6.48
CA ARG A 158 -3.57 -22.04 -6.59
C ARG A 158 -3.01 -20.65 -6.29
N ALA A 159 -2.12 -20.53 -5.32
CA ALA A 159 -1.45 -19.25 -5.04
C ALA A 159 -0.64 -18.80 -6.26
N ASN A 160 0.16 -19.71 -6.83
CA ASN A 160 0.96 -19.42 -8.03
C ASN A 160 0.08 -18.96 -9.21
N GLU A 161 -1.02 -19.66 -9.48
CA GLU A 161 -1.98 -19.29 -10.54
C GLU A 161 -2.53 -17.86 -10.34
N GLN A 162 -3.00 -17.54 -9.13
CA GLN A 162 -3.54 -16.21 -8.80
C GLN A 162 -2.51 -15.10 -8.96
N PHE A 163 -1.27 -15.30 -8.51
CA PHE A 163 -0.22 -14.29 -8.69
C PHE A 163 0.20 -14.15 -10.16
N ARG A 164 0.15 -15.22 -10.96
CA ARG A 164 0.38 -15.14 -12.42
C ARG A 164 -0.72 -14.33 -13.11
N HIS A 165 -1.98 -14.50 -12.71
CA HIS A 165 -3.09 -13.70 -13.22
C HIS A 165 -2.92 -12.22 -12.86
N ALA A 166 -2.65 -11.91 -11.58
CA ALA A 166 -2.37 -10.55 -11.13
C ALA A 166 -1.19 -9.92 -11.89
N GLN A 167 -0.11 -10.67 -12.12
CA GLN A 167 1.03 -10.19 -12.92
C GLN A 167 0.63 -9.91 -14.37
N SER A 168 -0.16 -10.78 -14.99
CA SER A 168 -0.62 -10.59 -16.37
C SER A 168 -1.46 -9.33 -16.50
N GLN A 169 -2.42 -9.13 -15.59
CA GLN A 169 -3.26 -7.93 -15.55
C GLN A 169 -2.43 -6.66 -15.32
N LEU A 170 -1.43 -6.71 -14.45
CA LEU A 170 -0.52 -5.57 -14.24
C LEU A 170 0.29 -5.24 -15.51
N LYS A 171 0.81 -6.25 -16.21
CA LYS A 171 1.55 -6.07 -17.46
C LYS A 171 0.66 -5.50 -18.58
N GLU A 172 -0.58 -5.97 -18.67
CA GLU A 172 -1.56 -5.45 -19.62
C GLU A 172 -1.93 -3.99 -19.30
N ALA A 173 -2.15 -3.67 -18.02
CA ALA A 173 -2.37 -2.30 -17.61
C ALA A 173 -1.16 -1.40 -17.93
N ALA A 174 0.07 -1.91 -17.80
CA ALA A 174 1.26 -1.14 -18.15
C ALA A 174 1.39 -0.86 -19.65
N SER A 175 0.91 -1.77 -20.52
CA SER A 175 0.99 -1.62 -21.98
C SER A 175 -0.12 -0.75 -22.58
N GLN A 176 -1.30 -0.70 -21.95
CA GLN A 176 -2.42 0.15 -22.41
C GLN A 176 -2.20 1.66 -22.17
N TYR A 177 -1.26 2.02 -21.29
CA TYR A 177 -0.98 3.41 -20.89
C TYR A 177 0.40 3.92 -21.35
N LEU A 178 1.03 3.25 -22.32
CA LEU A 178 2.22 3.68 -23.07
C LEU A 178 1.83 4.19 -24.45
#